data_AF-A0A817P5G3-F1
#
_entry.id   AF-A0A817P5G3-F1
#
_cell.length_a   1.000
_cell.length_b   1.000
_cell.length_c   1.000
_cell.angle_alpha   90.00
_cell.angle_beta   90.00
_cell.angle_gamma   90.00
#
_symmetry.space_group_name_H-M   'P 1'
#
loop_
_entity.id
_entity.type
_entity.pdbx_description
1 polymer ?
#
loop_
_entity_poly.entity_id
_entity_poly.type
_entity_poly.pdbx_seq_one_letter_code
_entity_poly.pdbx_strand_id
1 'polypeptide(L)'
;MNVMIPQVYGPYGPMHTPMHSYVQRPPIPSAPIPRFLPHQVARPIASGSPPFSATSVTEPKESVEKTIADLIAHYISKNEHVSIEKVINTLFKVYKVGSWSDLNINDVKNPYEDLKPLSHLVKRHNGLDLFIEVYKQKRVLLTLYELEQEILDNFQKTSFNELKLGPLQEHPAVRKLFSLSDKSPRTTESTEIIGLFYDYTRNLKYNEQVDFDDFKEYAAEKFNEDQWTDLGVVFTSFPYLLQVRKLTIELCHYIIREKEYF
;
A
#
# COMPACT_ATOMS: atom_id res chain seq x y z
N MET A 1 -48.28 23.25 44.18
CA MET A 1 -47.60 24.42 43.58
C MET A 1 -47.26 24.07 42.15
N ASN A 2 -48.00 24.61 41.17
CA ASN A 2 -47.57 24.56 39.78
C ASN A 2 -47.58 26.00 39.27
N VAL A 3 -46.37 26.54 39.21
CA VAL A 3 -46.07 27.89 38.76
C VAL A 3 -45.91 27.84 37.24
N MET A 4 -46.56 28.79 36.56
CA MET A 4 -46.40 29.07 35.14
C MET A 4 -44.93 29.30 34.79
N ILE A 5 -44.48 28.73 33.68
CA ILE A 5 -43.28 29.19 32.97
C ILE A 5 -43.72 29.79 31.63
N PRO A 6 -43.37 31.05 31.32
CA PRO A 6 -43.78 31.71 30.08
C PRO A 6 -42.97 31.25 28.87
N GLN A 7 -43.65 31.27 27.72
CA GLN A 7 -43.11 31.13 26.38
C GLN A 7 -42.19 32.32 26.04
N VAL A 8 -40.95 32.03 25.66
CA VAL A 8 -40.07 32.99 25.00
C VAL A 8 -40.17 32.78 23.48
N TYR A 9 -40.66 33.80 22.79
CA TYR A 9 -40.74 33.88 21.34
C TYR A 9 -39.32 33.95 20.73
N GLY A 10 -38.96 32.95 19.91
CA GLY A 10 -37.84 33.02 18.96
C GLY A 10 -38.35 33.40 17.56
N PRO A 11 -37.57 34.13 16.73
CA PRO A 11 -38.08 34.83 15.55
C PRO A 11 -38.06 34.01 14.27
N TYR A 12 -38.51 32.75 14.30
CA TYR A 12 -38.61 31.94 13.09
C TYR A 12 -39.95 31.19 13.06
N GLY A 13 -40.87 31.71 12.24
CA GLY A 13 -42.13 31.05 11.92
C GLY A 13 -41.92 29.77 11.09
N PRO A 14 -42.99 28.98 10.87
CA PRO A 14 -42.92 27.71 10.17
C PRO A 14 -42.68 27.96 8.69
N MET A 15 -41.47 27.69 8.20
CA MET A 15 -41.25 27.64 6.75
C MET A 15 -41.90 26.37 6.18
N HIS A 16 -42.90 26.61 5.34
CA HIS A 16 -43.45 25.65 4.40
C HIS A 16 -42.32 24.93 3.64
N THR A 17 -42.32 23.60 3.69
CA THR A 17 -41.52 22.77 2.80
C THR A 17 -42.19 22.72 1.42
N PRO A 18 -41.53 23.15 0.33
CA PRO A 18 -41.98 22.82 -1.01
C PRO A 18 -41.52 21.39 -1.33
N MET A 19 -42.49 20.52 -1.59
CA MET A 19 -42.28 19.22 -2.20
C MET A 19 -41.76 19.35 -3.64
N HIS A 20 -40.73 18.56 -3.93
CA HIS A 20 -40.27 18.07 -5.23
C HIS A 20 -39.95 19.06 -6.36
N SER A 21 -38.65 19.26 -6.58
CA SER A 21 -38.08 19.01 -7.90
C SER A 21 -36.95 17.98 -7.75
N TYR A 22 -37.14 16.81 -8.38
CA TYR A 22 -36.07 15.82 -8.52
C TYR A 22 -34.97 16.45 -9.37
N VAL A 23 -33.88 16.88 -8.75
CA VAL A 23 -32.61 17.01 -9.46
C VAL A 23 -32.19 15.58 -9.82
N GLN A 24 -32.45 15.21 -11.08
CA GLN A 24 -31.84 14.03 -11.68
C GLN A 24 -30.34 14.13 -11.44
N ARG A 25 -29.79 13.23 -10.61
CA ARG A 25 -28.35 13.00 -10.62
C ARG A 25 -27.98 12.63 -12.06
N PRO A 26 -26.96 13.24 -12.66
CA PRO A 26 -26.42 12.71 -13.90
C PRO A 26 -26.06 11.24 -13.65
N PRO A 27 -26.32 10.35 -14.62
CA PRO A 27 -25.94 8.95 -14.47
C PRO A 27 -24.44 8.90 -14.16
N ILE A 28 -24.09 8.19 -13.09
CA ILE A 28 -22.69 7.84 -12.80
C ILE A 28 -22.15 7.20 -14.09
N PRO A 29 -21.12 7.76 -14.73
CA PRO A 29 -20.46 7.05 -15.81
C PRO A 29 -20.01 5.72 -15.23
N SER A 30 -20.53 4.62 -15.75
CA SER A 30 -20.07 3.29 -15.39
C SER A 30 -18.59 3.25 -15.73
N ALA A 31 -17.72 3.48 -14.75
CA ALA A 31 -16.31 3.27 -14.93
C ALA A 31 -16.16 1.80 -15.33
N PRO A 32 -15.55 1.48 -16.47
CA PRO A 32 -15.29 0.10 -16.81
C PRO A 32 -14.41 -0.47 -15.70
N ILE A 33 -14.91 -1.50 -15.00
CA ILE A 33 -14.04 -2.45 -14.32
C ILE A 33 -12.95 -2.80 -15.34
N PRO A 34 -11.65 -2.70 -15.01
CA PRO A 34 -10.60 -3.12 -15.94
C PRO A 34 -10.75 -4.62 -16.19
N ARG A 35 -11.49 -4.98 -17.24
CA ARG A 35 -11.36 -6.28 -17.88
C ARG A 35 -9.99 -6.24 -18.50
N PHE A 36 -9.02 -6.85 -17.82
CA PHE A 36 -7.80 -7.31 -18.48
C PHE A 36 -8.22 -8.38 -19.50
N LEU A 37 -8.63 -7.93 -20.68
CA LEU A 37 -8.66 -8.76 -21.87
C LEU A 37 -7.21 -8.86 -22.36
N PRO A 38 -6.72 -10.07 -22.62
CA PRO A 38 -5.38 -10.24 -23.16
C PRO A 38 -5.30 -9.51 -24.51
N HIS A 39 -4.24 -8.71 -24.68
CA HIS A 39 -3.94 -8.04 -25.94
C HIS A 39 -3.98 -9.06 -27.09
N GLN A 40 -4.97 -8.93 -27.97
CA GLN A 40 -4.90 -9.50 -29.31
C GLN A 40 -3.88 -8.68 -30.08
N VAL A 41 -2.64 -9.16 -30.09
CA VAL A 41 -1.60 -8.68 -30.99
C VAL A 41 -2.04 -9.00 -32.41
N ALA A 42 -2.25 -7.97 -33.22
CA ALA A 42 -2.45 -8.11 -34.65
C ALA A 42 -1.23 -8.82 -35.26
N ARG A 43 -1.44 -9.99 -35.87
CA ARG A 43 -0.41 -10.75 -36.58
C ARG A 43 -0.03 -10.02 -37.88
N PRO A 44 1.26 -9.73 -38.14
CA PRO A 44 1.75 -9.64 -39.51
C PRO A 44 1.87 -11.05 -40.09
N ILE A 45 1.33 -11.23 -41.29
CA ILE A 45 1.54 -12.42 -42.12
C ILE A 45 2.91 -12.25 -42.78
N ALA A 46 3.92 -13.02 -42.37
CA ALA A 46 4.93 -13.62 -43.25
C ALA A 46 5.99 -14.45 -42.50
N SER A 47 6.16 -15.68 -43.00
CA SER A 47 7.39 -16.50 -43.09
C SER A 47 8.18 -16.87 -41.82
N GLY A 48 8.03 -18.15 -41.43
CA GLY A 48 9.17 -19.02 -41.14
C GLY A 48 9.80 -18.90 -39.76
N SER A 49 9.06 -19.21 -38.70
CA SER A 49 9.66 -19.58 -37.40
C SER A 49 9.99 -21.09 -37.40
N PRO A 50 11.14 -21.53 -36.86
CA PRO A 50 11.44 -22.95 -36.72
C PRO A 50 10.43 -23.61 -35.76
N PRO A 51 10.10 -24.90 -35.95
CA PRO A 51 9.19 -25.59 -35.04
C PRO A 51 9.86 -25.72 -33.67
N PHE A 52 9.43 -24.93 -32.69
CA PHE A 52 9.54 -25.37 -31.31
C PHE A 52 8.64 -26.60 -31.20
N SER A 53 9.24 -27.78 -31.13
CA SER A 53 8.52 -28.99 -30.77
C SER A 53 7.90 -28.77 -29.39
N ALA A 54 6.60 -28.47 -29.36
CA ALA A 54 5.83 -28.36 -28.13
C ALA A 54 5.89 -29.73 -27.44
N THR A 55 6.79 -29.84 -26.47
CA THR A 55 6.94 -31.07 -25.69
C THR A 55 5.85 -31.02 -24.63
N SER A 56 4.69 -31.60 -24.93
CA SER A 56 3.64 -31.77 -23.94
C SER A 56 4.04 -32.88 -22.97
N VAL A 57 4.05 -32.59 -21.67
CA VAL A 57 4.34 -33.55 -20.62
C VAL A 57 3.09 -33.66 -19.76
N THR A 58 2.70 -34.88 -19.35
CA THR A 58 1.58 -35.06 -18.42
C THR A 58 2.16 -35.27 -17.03
N GLU A 59 1.89 -34.33 -16.12
CA GLU A 59 2.43 -34.37 -14.75
C GLU A 59 1.34 -34.57 -13.70
N PRO A 60 1.58 -35.40 -12.67
CA PRO A 60 0.69 -35.49 -11.52
C PRO A 60 0.59 -34.15 -10.80
N LYS A 61 -0.63 -33.73 -10.43
CA LYS A 61 -0.89 -32.49 -9.69
C LYS A 61 0.03 -32.30 -8.47
N GLU A 62 0.22 -33.35 -7.68
CA GLU A 62 1.05 -33.32 -6.47
C GLU A 62 2.53 -33.04 -6.77
N SER A 63 3.05 -33.55 -7.90
CA SER A 63 4.41 -33.30 -8.38
C SER A 63 4.63 -31.81 -8.69
N VAL A 64 3.65 -31.22 -9.37
CA VAL A 64 3.68 -29.79 -9.73
C VAL A 64 3.53 -28.92 -8.48
N GLU A 65 2.60 -29.24 -7.58
CA GLU A 65 2.42 -28.52 -6.32
C GLU A 65 3.68 -28.54 -5.46
N LYS A 66 4.34 -29.71 -5.34
CA LYS A 66 5.60 -29.84 -4.63
C LYS A 66 6.69 -28.97 -5.25
N THR A 67 6.84 -29.01 -6.57
CA THR A 67 7.83 -28.19 -7.27
C THR A 67 7.60 -26.69 -7.05
N ILE A 68 6.33 -26.23 -7.07
CA ILE A 68 5.99 -24.84 -6.76
C ILE A 68 6.38 -24.48 -5.32
N ALA A 69 6.08 -25.35 -4.35
CA ALA A 69 6.44 -25.13 -2.96
C ALA A 69 7.97 -25.04 -2.76
N ASP A 70 8.73 -25.91 -3.43
CA ASP A 70 10.19 -25.93 -3.40
C ASP A 70 10.78 -24.66 -4.02
N LEU A 71 10.22 -24.18 -5.14
CA LEU A 71 10.63 -22.90 -5.76
C LEU A 71 10.36 -21.70 -4.84
N ILE A 72 9.21 -21.66 -4.17
CA ILE A 72 8.90 -20.62 -3.19
C ILE A 72 9.92 -20.65 -2.04
N ALA A 73 10.20 -21.83 -1.48
CA ALA A 73 11.19 -21.99 -0.41
C ALA A 73 12.59 -21.58 -0.87
N HIS A 74 12.97 -21.90 -2.10
CA HIS A 74 14.25 -21.51 -2.69
C HIS A 74 14.42 -19.99 -2.73
N TYR A 75 13.41 -19.25 -3.21
CA TYR A 75 13.50 -17.78 -3.25
C TYR A 75 13.55 -17.14 -1.87
N ILE A 76 12.81 -17.68 -0.91
CA ILE A 76 12.87 -17.22 0.50
C ILE A 76 14.26 -17.45 1.08
N SER A 77 14.87 -18.62 0.82
CA SER A 77 16.22 -18.92 1.31
C SER A 77 17.30 -17.99 0.74
N LYS A 78 17.03 -17.36 -0.40
CA LYS A 78 17.89 -16.34 -1.02
C LYS A 78 17.57 -14.91 -0.59
N ASN A 79 16.61 -14.73 0.32
CA ASN A 79 16.10 -13.44 0.74
C ASN A 79 15.57 -12.60 -0.43
N GLU A 80 15.01 -13.25 -1.45
CA GLU A 80 14.49 -12.60 -2.66
C GLU A 80 12.97 -12.50 -2.61
N HIS A 81 12.44 -11.46 -3.28
CA HIS A 81 10.99 -11.37 -3.52
C HIS A 81 10.47 -12.55 -4.35
N VAL A 82 9.36 -13.13 -3.89
CA VAL A 82 8.70 -14.29 -4.51
C VAL A 82 7.51 -13.83 -5.35
N SER A 83 7.74 -13.42 -6.60
CA SER A 83 6.62 -13.05 -7.50
C SER A 83 5.97 -14.28 -8.15
N ILE A 84 4.68 -14.16 -8.46
CA ILE A 84 3.89 -15.21 -9.13
C ILE A 84 4.54 -15.57 -10.47
N GLU A 85 4.86 -14.56 -11.28
CA GLU A 85 5.48 -14.74 -12.61
C GLU A 85 6.85 -15.44 -12.52
N LYS A 86 7.67 -15.07 -11.53
CA LYS A 86 9.00 -15.67 -11.35
C LYS A 86 8.90 -17.15 -11.02
N VAL A 87 7.96 -17.54 -10.17
CA VAL A 87 7.69 -18.95 -9.85
C VAL A 87 7.21 -19.70 -11.09
N ILE A 88 6.24 -19.16 -11.84
CA ILE A 88 5.69 -19.79 -13.05
C ILE A 88 6.76 -19.96 -14.13
N ASN A 89 7.50 -18.90 -14.44
CA ASN A 89 8.54 -18.93 -15.46
C ASN A 89 9.66 -19.92 -15.11
N THR A 90 9.96 -20.10 -13.81
CA THR A 90 10.96 -21.08 -13.37
C THR A 90 10.41 -22.49 -13.43
N LEU A 91 9.15 -22.70 -13.04
CA LEU A 91 8.44 -23.97 -13.17
C LEU A 91 8.44 -24.45 -14.63
N PHE A 92 8.10 -23.56 -15.58
CA PHE A 92 8.10 -23.87 -17.00
C PHE A 92 9.49 -24.26 -17.51
N LYS A 93 10.55 -23.61 -17.04
CA LYS A 93 11.94 -24.01 -17.35
C LYS A 93 12.28 -25.39 -16.79
N VAL A 94 11.84 -25.73 -15.57
CA VAL A 94 12.07 -27.04 -14.94
C VAL A 94 11.44 -28.16 -15.79
N TYR A 95 10.19 -27.98 -16.22
CA TYR A 95 9.48 -28.97 -17.04
C TYR A 95 9.73 -28.83 -18.55
N LYS A 96 10.54 -27.84 -18.96
CA LYS A 96 10.86 -27.53 -20.37
C LYS A 96 9.61 -27.29 -21.24
N VAL A 97 8.62 -26.61 -20.66
CA VAL A 97 7.37 -26.24 -21.33
C VAL A 97 7.25 -24.73 -21.52
N GLY A 98 6.33 -24.28 -22.38
CA GLY A 98 6.06 -22.85 -22.61
C GLY A 98 4.82 -22.33 -21.89
N SER A 99 3.91 -23.23 -21.47
CA SER A 99 2.61 -22.86 -20.91
C SER A 99 2.06 -23.91 -19.95
N TRP A 100 1.02 -23.55 -19.20
CA TRP A 100 0.26 -24.48 -18.36
C TRP A 100 -0.42 -25.60 -19.17
N SER A 101 -0.84 -25.31 -20.40
CA SER A 101 -1.48 -26.31 -21.28
C SER A 101 -0.52 -27.42 -21.69
N ASP A 102 0.77 -27.10 -21.83
CA ASP A 102 1.81 -28.07 -22.20
C ASP A 102 2.18 -29.01 -21.04
N LEU A 103 1.92 -28.60 -19.79
CA LEU A 103 2.11 -29.40 -18.57
C LEU A 103 1.00 -30.43 -18.34
N ASN A 104 -0.12 -30.32 -19.07
CA ASN A 104 -1.29 -31.20 -19.04
C ASN A 104 -1.57 -31.78 -17.63
N ILE A 105 -1.81 -30.90 -16.66
CA ILE A 105 -1.94 -31.28 -15.26
C ILE A 105 -3.29 -31.92 -15.05
N ASN A 106 -3.29 -33.17 -14.56
CA ASN A 106 -4.52 -33.90 -14.29
C ASN A 106 -5.41 -33.16 -13.28
N ASP A 107 -6.71 -33.12 -13.57
CA ASP A 107 -7.75 -32.57 -12.68
C ASP A 107 -7.54 -31.11 -12.27
N VAL A 108 -6.90 -30.31 -13.14
CA VAL A 108 -6.71 -28.86 -12.96
C VAL A 108 -7.41 -28.11 -14.10
N LYS A 109 -8.37 -27.26 -13.75
CA LYS A 109 -9.05 -26.35 -14.70
C LYS A 109 -8.42 -24.97 -14.68
N ASN A 110 -8.04 -24.50 -13.49
CA ASN A 110 -7.41 -23.22 -13.27
C ASN A 110 -6.21 -23.38 -12.33
N PRO A 111 -4.97 -23.36 -12.86
CA PRO A 111 -3.76 -23.52 -12.04
C PRO A 111 -3.66 -22.52 -10.87
N TYR A 112 -4.18 -21.30 -11.04
CA TYR A 112 -4.13 -20.26 -10.02
C TYR A 112 -5.09 -20.49 -8.84
N GLU A 113 -6.07 -21.38 -8.99
CA GLU A 113 -7.04 -21.73 -7.94
C GLU A 113 -6.84 -23.15 -7.43
N ASP A 114 -6.59 -24.09 -8.35
CA ASP A 114 -6.56 -25.52 -8.08
C ASP A 114 -5.23 -26.00 -7.50
N LEU A 115 -4.11 -25.32 -7.80
CA LEU A 115 -2.79 -25.63 -7.23
C LEU A 115 -2.61 -24.85 -5.93
N LYS A 116 -2.68 -25.53 -4.78
CA LYS A 116 -2.72 -24.88 -3.46
C LYS A 116 -1.56 -23.92 -3.21
N PRO A 117 -0.28 -24.28 -3.47
CA PRO A 117 0.84 -23.38 -3.21
C PRO A 117 0.77 -22.09 -4.06
N LEU A 118 0.33 -22.20 -5.32
CA LEU A 118 0.16 -21.06 -6.21
C LEU A 118 -1.03 -20.20 -5.81
N SER A 119 -2.18 -20.82 -5.51
CA SER A 119 -3.38 -20.14 -5.03
C SER A 119 -3.13 -19.34 -3.75
N HIS A 120 -2.41 -19.92 -2.79
CA HIS A 120 -2.01 -19.21 -1.58
C HIS A 120 -1.03 -18.08 -1.85
N LEU A 121 -0.11 -18.24 -2.80
CA LEU A 121 0.80 -17.18 -3.22
C LEU A 121 0.02 -16.00 -3.82
N VAL A 122 -0.88 -16.26 -4.77
CA VAL A 122 -1.75 -15.25 -5.40
C VAL A 122 -2.57 -14.50 -4.36
N LYS A 123 -3.25 -15.22 -3.46
CA LYS A 123 -4.09 -14.60 -2.42
C LYS A 123 -3.29 -13.68 -1.49
N ARG A 124 -2.07 -14.08 -1.12
CA ARG A 124 -1.20 -13.27 -0.25
C ARG A 124 -0.69 -12.02 -0.95
N HIS A 125 -0.27 -12.12 -2.21
CA HIS A 125 0.08 -10.94 -3.03
C HIS A 125 -1.08 -9.96 -3.11
N ASN A 126 -2.25 -10.42 -3.55
CA ASN A 126 -3.42 -9.57 -3.68
C ASN A 126 -3.83 -8.91 -2.35
N GLY A 127 -3.77 -9.67 -1.25
CA GLY A 127 -4.05 -9.16 0.07
C GLY A 127 -3.04 -8.10 0.52
N LEU A 128 -1.75 -8.33 0.28
CA LEU A 128 -0.68 -7.43 0.66
C LEU A 128 -0.70 -6.13 -0.17
N ASP A 129 -0.87 -6.24 -1.48
CA ASP A 129 -0.98 -5.09 -2.39
C ASP A 129 -2.16 -4.18 -1.99
N LEU A 130 -3.32 -4.79 -1.73
CA LEU A 130 -4.50 -4.06 -1.26
C LEU A 130 -4.23 -3.39 0.09
N PHE A 131 -3.59 -4.11 1.01
CA PHE A 131 -3.26 -3.57 2.33
C PHE A 131 -2.34 -2.35 2.21
N ILE A 132 -1.25 -2.43 1.43
CA ILE A 132 -0.30 -1.34 1.23
C ILE A 132 -1.00 -0.12 0.63
N GLU A 133 -1.87 -0.31 -0.37
CA GLU A 133 -2.58 0.80 -1.01
C GLU A 133 -3.54 1.48 -0.02
N VAL A 134 -4.30 0.71 0.76
CA VAL A 134 -5.20 1.26 1.79
C VAL A 134 -4.41 1.93 2.92
N TYR A 135 -3.29 1.33 3.34
CA TYR A 135 -2.39 1.86 4.37
C TYR A 135 -1.87 3.24 3.97
N LYS A 136 -1.41 3.37 2.72
CA LYS A 136 -0.94 4.63 2.13
C LYS A 136 -2.02 5.70 2.09
N GLN A 137 -3.24 5.35 1.72
CA GLN A 137 -4.34 6.33 1.58
C GLN A 137 -4.83 6.89 2.91
N LYS A 138 -4.67 6.16 4.02
CA LYS A 138 -5.23 6.53 5.33
C LYS A 138 -4.31 7.36 6.21
N ARG A 139 -3.04 7.51 5.85
CA ARG A 139 -2.01 8.09 6.71
C ARG A 139 -1.27 9.20 5.99
N VAL A 140 -0.89 10.22 6.76
CA VAL A 140 -0.13 11.38 6.29
C VAL A 140 1.38 11.13 6.31
N LEU A 141 1.80 10.29 7.25
CA LEU A 141 3.17 9.87 7.48
C LEU A 141 3.18 8.35 7.55
N LEU A 142 4.09 7.73 6.78
CA LEU A 142 4.30 6.29 6.74
C LEU A 142 5.74 6.02 7.17
N THR A 143 5.93 4.96 7.96
CA THR A 143 7.24 4.38 8.18
C THR A 143 7.23 2.92 7.73
N LEU A 144 8.36 2.46 7.20
CA LEU A 144 8.49 1.06 6.76
C LEU A 144 8.35 0.10 7.95
N TYR A 145 8.86 0.50 9.12
CA TYR A 145 8.76 -0.26 10.35
C TYR A 145 7.30 -0.48 10.77
N GLU A 146 6.50 0.58 10.87
CA GLU A 146 5.09 0.45 11.27
C GLU A 146 4.27 -0.28 10.19
N LEU A 147 4.59 -0.09 8.91
CA LEU A 147 3.95 -0.86 7.83
C LEU A 147 4.18 -2.36 8.03
N GLU A 148 5.41 -2.79 8.33
CA GLU A 148 5.70 -4.20 8.59
C GLU A 148 4.91 -4.71 9.79
N GLN A 149 4.94 -4.00 10.92
CA GLN A 149 4.20 -4.41 12.13
C GLN A 149 2.70 -4.56 11.87
N GLU A 150 2.09 -3.61 11.17
CA GLU A 150 0.66 -3.67 10.87
C GLU A 150 0.31 -4.76 9.85
N ILE A 151 1.19 -5.06 8.88
CA ILE A 151 1.01 -6.21 8.01
C ILE A 151 1.04 -7.50 8.84
N LEU A 152 2.01 -7.65 9.74
CA LEU A 152 2.13 -8.85 10.58
C LEU A 152 0.90 -9.05 11.45
N ASP A 153 0.38 -7.99 12.06
CA ASP A 153 -0.87 -8.03 12.82
C ASP A 153 -2.07 -8.40 11.93
N ASN A 154 -2.25 -7.72 10.80
CA ASN A 154 -3.37 -7.95 9.89
C ASN A 154 -3.40 -9.38 9.31
N PHE A 155 -2.23 -9.96 9.04
CA PHE A 155 -2.12 -11.33 8.53
C PHE A 155 -1.97 -12.39 9.63
N GLN A 156 -1.96 -11.97 10.91
CA GLN A 156 -1.78 -12.82 12.08
C GLN A 156 -0.51 -13.67 11.97
N LYS A 157 0.63 -12.99 11.77
CA LYS A 157 1.97 -13.57 11.61
C LYS A 157 2.94 -12.96 12.61
N THR A 158 3.94 -13.74 13.00
CA THR A 158 5.00 -13.25 13.90
C THR A 158 6.21 -12.73 13.15
N SER A 159 6.41 -13.19 11.92
CA SER A 159 7.48 -12.72 11.05
C SER A 159 7.02 -12.65 9.60
N PHE A 160 7.62 -11.72 8.83
CA PHE A 160 7.25 -11.52 7.44
C PHE A 160 7.58 -12.74 6.57
N ASN A 161 8.58 -13.53 6.97
CA ASN A 161 8.95 -14.80 6.32
C ASN A 161 7.80 -15.82 6.29
N GLU A 162 6.88 -15.81 7.26
CA GLU A 162 5.72 -16.70 7.25
C GLU A 162 4.74 -16.39 6.11
N LEU A 163 4.76 -15.16 5.57
CA LEU A 163 4.00 -14.80 4.37
C LEU A 163 4.57 -15.44 3.12
N LYS A 164 5.77 -16.04 3.15
CA LYS A 164 6.44 -16.68 2.00
C LYS A 164 6.47 -15.81 0.74
N LEU A 165 6.65 -14.50 0.92
CA LEU A 165 6.75 -13.51 -0.17
C LEU A 165 8.18 -12.98 -0.36
N GLY A 166 9.14 -13.47 0.43
CA GLY A 166 10.44 -12.83 0.62
C GLY A 166 10.34 -11.72 1.66
N PRO A 167 11.42 -10.95 1.91
CA PRO A 167 11.40 -9.82 2.83
C PRO A 167 10.56 -8.65 2.29
N LEU A 168 9.97 -7.85 3.17
CA LEU A 168 9.04 -6.77 2.81
C LEU A 168 9.71 -5.71 1.91
N GLN A 169 11.00 -5.41 2.15
CA GLN A 169 11.72 -4.37 1.43
C GLN A 169 11.91 -4.70 -0.06
N GLU A 170 11.95 -6.00 -0.39
CA GLU A 170 12.06 -6.47 -1.77
C GLU A 170 10.71 -6.49 -2.50
N HIS A 171 9.62 -6.23 -1.79
CA HIS A 171 8.30 -6.15 -2.40
C HIS A 171 8.20 -4.92 -3.33
N PRO A 172 7.83 -5.07 -4.63
CA PRO A 172 7.86 -3.98 -5.60
C PRO A 172 7.07 -2.73 -5.19
N ALA A 173 5.88 -2.92 -4.62
CA ALA A 173 5.06 -1.82 -4.13
C ALA A 173 5.73 -1.04 -2.98
N VAL A 174 6.44 -1.73 -2.09
CA VAL A 174 7.12 -1.14 -0.94
C VAL A 174 8.38 -0.41 -1.38
N ARG A 175 9.21 -1.07 -2.21
CA ARG A 175 10.43 -0.48 -2.76
C ARG A 175 10.12 0.82 -3.50
N LYS A 176 9.03 0.84 -4.28
CA LYS A 176 8.53 2.03 -4.96
C LYS A 176 8.00 3.09 -4.00
N LEU A 177 7.24 2.68 -2.97
CA LEU A 177 6.62 3.62 -2.02
C LEU A 177 7.68 4.39 -1.23
N PHE A 178 8.68 3.69 -0.69
CA PHE A 178 9.70 4.28 0.17
C PHE A 178 10.96 4.72 -0.57
N SER A 179 11.07 4.46 -1.88
CA SER A 179 12.27 4.75 -2.68
C SER A 179 13.54 4.16 -2.03
N LEU A 180 13.44 2.91 -1.60
CA LEU A 180 14.49 2.28 -0.79
C LEU A 180 15.81 2.20 -1.56
N SER A 181 16.89 2.62 -0.89
CA SER A 181 18.25 2.33 -1.30
C SER A 181 18.59 0.86 -0.98
N ASP A 182 19.78 0.41 -1.37
CA ASP A 182 20.24 -0.95 -1.03
C ASP A 182 20.66 -1.08 0.44
N LYS A 183 20.65 0.03 1.21
CA LYS A 183 20.82 -0.01 2.65
C LYS A 183 19.50 -0.43 3.31
N SER A 184 19.60 -1.26 4.34
CA SER A 184 18.43 -1.64 5.12
C SER A 184 17.90 -0.42 5.86
N PRO A 185 16.65 0.00 5.63
CA PRO A 185 16.08 1.16 6.29
C PRO A 185 15.95 0.91 7.78
N ARG A 186 16.15 1.97 8.56
CA ARG A 186 16.08 1.91 10.02
C ARG A 186 14.67 1.58 10.51
N THR A 187 14.59 1.08 11.75
CA THR A 187 13.33 0.89 12.51
C THR A 187 12.78 2.22 13.03
N THR A 188 12.64 3.21 12.14
CA THR A 188 12.17 4.55 12.52
C THR A 188 10.66 4.55 12.71
N GLU A 189 10.19 5.08 13.84
CA GLU A 189 8.76 5.21 14.13
C GLU A 189 8.20 6.57 13.70
N SER A 190 6.89 6.65 13.43
CA SER A 190 6.24 7.91 13.06
C SER A 190 6.33 8.94 14.18
N THR A 191 6.30 8.49 15.44
CA THR A 191 6.41 9.31 16.65
C THR A 191 7.75 10.05 16.72
N GLU A 192 8.85 9.39 16.37
CA GLU A 192 10.19 9.99 16.33
C GLU A 192 10.27 11.09 15.26
N ILE A 193 9.72 10.84 14.07
CA ILE A 193 9.69 11.83 12.98
C ILE A 193 8.82 13.03 13.32
N ILE A 194 7.67 12.81 13.96
CA ILE A 194 6.80 13.90 14.42
C ILE A 194 7.52 14.72 15.50
N GLY A 195 8.21 14.07 16.44
CA GLY A 195 9.01 14.75 17.47
C GLY A 195 10.10 15.63 16.85
N LEU A 196 10.86 15.10 15.88
CA LEU A 196 11.87 15.86 15.16
C LEU A 196 11.28 17.04 14.39
N PHE A 197 10.09 16.89 13.80
CA PHE A 197 9.39 17.97 13.15
C PHE A 197 9.03 19.10 14.14
N TYR A 198 8.56 18.75 15.34
CA TYR A 198 8.31 19.74 16.38
C TYR A 198 9.60 20.45 16.82
N ASP A 199 10.70 19.72 17.01
CA ASP A 199 11.98 20.30 17.40
C ASP A 199 12.56 21.22 16.32
N TYR A 200 12.50 20.80 15.05
CA TYR A 200 12.88 21.59 13.89
C TYR A 200 12.10 22.92 13.86
N THR A 201 10.79 22.84 14.03
CA THR A 201 9.92 24.01 13.90
C THR A 201 9.84 24.91 15.13
N ARG A 202 10.35 24.46 16.29
CA ARG A 202 10.38 25.22 17.54
C ARG A 202 11.30 26.45 17.46
N ASN A 203 12.37 26.35 16.67
CA ASN A 203 13.35 27.43 16.53
C ASN A 203 12.97 28.42 15.43
N LEU A 204 11.93 28.11 14.64
CA LEU A 204 11.46 28.96 13.57
C LEU A 204 10.65 30.13 14.13
N LYS A 205 10.81 31.31 13.50
CA LYS A 205 9.96 32.46 13.82
C LYS A 205 8.51 32.19 13.42
N TYR A 206 7.57 32.90 14.05
CA TYR A 206 6.13 32.70 13.85
C TYR A 206 5.68 32.72 12.36
N ASN A 207 6.30 33.57 11.53
CA ASN A 207 5.99 33.72 10.11
C ASN A 207 6.95 32.97 9.17
N GLU A 208 7.91 32.26 9.73
CA GLU A 208 8.90 31.54 8.93
C GLU A 208 8.27 30.28 8.35
N GLN A 209 8.44 30.10 7.04
CA GLN A 209 7.91 28.94 6.35
C GLN A 209 8.77 27.73 6.65
N VAL A 210 8.12 26.59 6.79
CA VAL A 210 8.79 25.31 6.97
C VAL A 210 9.13 24.79 5.58
N ASP A 211 10.42 24.75 5.26
CA ASP A 211 10.92 24.06 4.07
C ASP A 211 10.98 22.55 4.33
N PHE A 212 10.46 21.76 3.39
CA PHE A 212 10.45 20.31 3.49
C PHE A 212 11.81 19.68 3.18
N ASP A 213 12.56 20.24 2.23
CA ASP A 213 13.89 19.76 1.88
C ASP A 213 14.86 20.00 3.04
N ASP A 214 14.83 21.19 3.65
CA ASP A 214 15.62 21.49 4.84
C ASP A 214 15.25 20.57 6.02
N PHE A 215 13.95 20.27 6.21
CA PHE A 215 13.53 19.32 7.24
C PHE A 215 14.05 17.90 6.99
N LYS A 216 14.05 17.44 5.73
CA LYS A 216 14.58 16.13 5.36
C LYS A 216 16.08 16.02 5.65
N GLU A 217 16.85 17.06 5.34
CA GLU A 217 18.27 17.14 5.65
C GLU A 217 18.52 17.14 7.17
N TYR A 218 17.78 17.97 7.91
CA TYR A 218 17.83 18.01 9.37
C TYR A 218 17.52 16.64 10.00
N ALA A 219 16.49 15.94 9.51
CA ALA A 219 16.11 14.63 10.01
C ALA A 219 17.17 13.57 9.70
N ALA A 220 17.67 13.53 8.46
CA ALA A 220 18.75 12.60 8.08
C ALA A 220 19.99 12.81 8.96
N GLU A 221 20.41 14.07 9.18
CA GLU A 221 21.52 14.41 10.08
C GLU A 221 21.26 13.91 11.51
N LYS A 222 20.06 14.14 12.06
CA LYS A 222 19.71 13.71 13.42
C LYS A 222 19.72 12.20 13.61
N PHE A 223 19.42 11.44 12.57
CA PHE A 223 19.51 9.99 12.60
C PHE A 223 20.89 9.44 12.19
N ASN A 224 21.83 10.30 11.78
CA ASN A 224 23.13 9.94 11.18
C ASN A 224 23.00 9.12 9.89
N GLU A 225 22.02 9.44 9.06
CA GLU A 225 21.84 8.83 7.74
C GLU A 225 22.30 9.78 6.64
N ASP A 226 22.73 9.21 5.52
CA ASP A 226 23.17 10.00 4.37
C ASP A 226 21.99 10.70 3.68
N GLN A 227 20.83 10.05 3.65
CA GLN A 227 19.66 10.48 2.88
C GLN A 227 18.36 10.19 3.64
N TRP A 228 17.34 11.02 3.41
CA TRP A 228 15.98 10.82 3.96
C TRP A 228 15.38 9.44 3.64
N THR A 229 15.65 8.90 2.45
CA THR A 229 15.13 7.59 2.02
C THR A 229 15.64 6.43 2.88
N ASP A 230 16.83 6.58 3.47
CA ASP A 230 17.43 5.56 4.33
C ASP A 230 16.69 5.44 5.68
N LEU A 231 15.89 6.45 6.05
CA LEU A 231 15.00 6.39 7.22
C LEU A 231 13.79 5.48 6.99
N GLY A 232 13.47 5.14 5.73
CA GLY A 232 12.26 4.37 5.42
C GLY A 232 10.98 5.15 5.77
N VAL A 233 10.97 6.47 5.53
CA VAL A 233 9.87 7.37 5.88
C VAL A 233 9.29 8.06 4.65
N VAL A 234 7.96 8.15 4.56
CA VAL A 234 7.26 8.83 3.47
C VAL A 234 6.16 9.73 4.02
N PHE A 235 6.15 10.99 3.61
CA PHE A 235 4.97 11.84 3.74
C PHE A 235 4.08 11.69 2.51
N THR A 236 2.82 11.32 2.71
CA THR A 236 1.80 11.35 1.66
C THR A 236 1.19 12.75 1.53
N SER A 237 1.26 13.56 2.58
CA SER A 237 0.81 14.96 2.58
C SER A 237 1.54 15.81 3.63
N PHE A 238 2.72 16.31 3.28
CA PHE A 238 3.42 17.29 4.13
C PHE A 238 2.61 18.59 4.38
N PRO A 239 1.85 19.15 3.40
CA PRO A 239 1.03 20.33 3.65
C PRO A 239 -0.01 20.13 4.77
N TYR A 240 -0.54 18.91 4.93
CA TYR A 240 -1.46 18.63 6.04
C TYR A 240 -0.76 18.78 7.40
N LEU A 241 0.47 18.28 7.55
CA LEU A 241 1.26 18.45 8.78
C LEU A 241 1.50 19.94 9.08
N LEU A 242 1.83 20.74 8.06
CA LEU A 242 1.99 22.19 8.20
C LEU A 242 0.70 22.88 8.65
N GLN A 243 -0.45 22.48 8.10
CA GLN A 243 -1.76 23.01 8.47
C GLN A 243 -2.11 22.68 9.93
N VAL A 244 -1.85 21.44 10.36
CA VAL A 244 -2.05 21.03 11.77
C VAL A 244 -1.20 21.91 12.69
N ARG A 245 0.10 22.08 12.40
CA ARG A 245 0.99 22.97 13.16
C ARG A 245 0.41 24.39 13.27
N LYS A 246 -0.01 24.97 12.15
CA LYS A 246 -0.56 26.34 12.10
C LYS A 246 -1.77 26.48 13.04
N LEU A 247 -2.72 25.55 12.95
CA LEU A 247 -3.91 25.54 13.80
C LEU A 247 -3.55 25.35 15.28
N THR A 248 -2.58 24.50 15.60
CA THR A 248 -2.11 24.32 16.98
C THR A 248 -1.54 25.61 17.55
N ILE A 249 -0.72 26.34 16.78
CA ILE A 249 -0.15 27.63 17.23
C ILE A 249 -1.26 28.68 17.42
N GLU A 250 -2.19 28.79 16.48
CA GLU A 250 -3.33 29.72 16.58
C GLU A 250 -4.19 29.44 17.82
N LEU A 251 -4.48 28.17 18.10
CA LEU A 251 -5.21 27.75 19.29
C LEU A 251 -4.43 28.09 20.58
N CYS A 252 -3.12 27.84 20.61
CA CYS A 252 -2.29 28.17 21.77
C CYS A 252 -2.30 29.67 22.05
N HIS A 253 -2.15 30.50 21.02
CA HIS A 253 -2.24 31.96 21.16
C HIS A 253 -3.62 32.41 21.65
N TYR A 254 -4.70 31.81 21.16
CA TYR A 254 -6.06 32.10 21.62
C TYR A 254 -6.21 31.80 23.11
N ILE A 255 -5.78 30.62 23.56
CA ILE A 255 -5.87 30.19 24.96
C ILE A 255 -5.03 31.09 25.87
N ILE A 256 -3.81 31.47 25.44
CA ILE A 256 -2.94 32.37 26.22
C ILE A 256 -3.61 33.74 26.40
N ARG A 257 -4.14 34.32 25.31
CA ARG A 257 -4.85 35.62 25.40
C ARG A 257 -6.05 35.54 26.34
N GLU A 258 -6.91 34.53 26.21
CA GLU A 258 -8.07 34.35 27.09
C GLU A 258 -7.66 34.27 28.57
N LYS A 259 -6.53 33.61 28.88
CA LYS A 259 -6.01 33.54 30.26
C LYS A 259 -5.40 34.84 30.78
N GLU A 260 -5.05 35.80 29.93
CA GLU A 260 -4.58 37.11 30.36
C GLU A 260 -5.73 38.08 30.72
N TYR A 261 -6.98 37.73 30.41
CA TYR A 261 -8.17 38.53 30.71
C TYR A 261 -8.97 38.09 31.95
N PHE A 262 -8.52 37.04 32.66
CA PHE A 262 -9.08 36.55 33.94
C PHE A 262 -8.04 36.57 35.05
#